data_AF-A0A3S4JZ28-F1
#
_entry.id   AF-A0A3S4JZ28-F1
#
_cell.length_a   1.000
_cell.length_b   1.000
_cell.length_c   1.000
_cell.angle_alpha   90.00
_cell.angle_beta   90.00
_cell.angle_gamma   90.00
#
_symmetry.space_group_name_H-M   'P 1'
#
loop_
_entity.id
_entity.type
_entity.pdbx_description
1 polymer ?
#
loop_
_entity_poly.entity_id
_entity_poly.type
_entity_poly.pdbx_seq_one_letter_code
_entity_poly.pdbx_strand_id
1 'polypeptide(L)' 'MIISIFVLLYAILMISVGINEIYFTSTGESAFFISLLLTFFGALVLLGLIWRFAGRRGEKKRPKPQD' A
#
# COMPACT_ATOMS: atom_id res chain seq x y z
N MET A 1 4.99 -17.45 3.83
CA MET A 1 4.02 -16.80 2.92
C MET A 1 2.69 -16.50 3.60
N ILE A 2 2.01 -17.50 4.19
CA ILE A 2 0.68 -17.30 4.82
C ILE A 2 0.71 -16.28 5.95
N ILE A 3 1.67 -16.37 6.87
CA ILE A 3 1.82 -15.43 8.00
C ILE A 3 2.03 -14.00 7.50
N SER A 4 2.82 -13.81 6.44
CA SER A 4 3.09 -12.49 5.83
C SER A 4 1.82 -11.85 5.25
N ILE A 5 0.92 -12.66 4.69
CA ILE A 5 -0.38 -12.18 4.19
C ILE A 5 -1.26 -11.71 5.35
N PHE A 6 -1.29 -12.45 6.46
CA PHE A 6 -2.06 -12.05 7.65
C PHE A 6 -1.52 -10.76 8.29
N VAL A 7 -0.21 -10.60 8.36
CA VAL A 7 0.41 -9.37 8.87
C VAL A 7 0.10 -8.17 7.95
N LEU A 8 0.15 -8.36 6.64
CA LEU A 8 -0.21 -7.31 5.68
C LEU A 8 -1.70 -6.94 5.79
N LEU A 9 -2.59 -7.93 5.89
CA LEU A 9 -4.01 -7.71 6.08
C LEU A 9 -4.29 -6.96 7.38
N TYR A 10 -3.64 -7.36 8.48
CA TYR A 10 -3.74 -6.66 9.76
C TYR A 10 -3.29 -5.20 9.67
N ALA A 11 -2.18 -4.93 8.97
CA ALA A 11 -1.70 -3.57 8.77
C ALA A 11 -2.72 -2.70 7.98
N ILE A 12 -3.30 -3.25 6.91
CA ILE A 12 -4.35 -2.56 6.13
C ILE A 12 -5.57 -2.27 7.00
N LEU A 13 -6.00 -3.22 7.82
CA LEU A 13 -7.14 -3.04 8.73
C LEU A 13 -6.85 -1.98 9.78
N MET A 14 -5.67 -1.99 10.42
CA MET A 14 -5.29 -0.99 11.43
C MET A 14 -5.24 0.43 10.86
N ILE A 15 -4.69 0.59 9.65
CA ILE A 15 -4.65 1.90 8.97
C ILE A 15 -6.08 2.34 8.62
N SER A 16 -6.91 1.44 8.12
CA SER A 16 -8.32 1.72 7.81
C SER A 16 -9.11 2.15 9.05
N VAL A 17 -8.90 1.50 10.20
CA VAL A 17 -9.54 1.88 11.47
C VAL A 17 -9.11 3.29 11.86
N GLY A 18 -7.81 3.59 11.81
CA GLY A 18 -7.29 4.92 12.15
C GLY A 18 -7.85 6.03 11.25
N ILE A 19 -7.93 5.80 9.94
CA ILE A 19 -8.54 6.77 9.00
C ILE A 19 -10.03 6.95 9.30
N ASN A 20 -10.75 5.85 9.55
CA ASN A 20 -12.17 5.91 9.90
C ASN A 20 -12.40 6.65 11.22
N GLU A 21 -11.54 6.48 12.22
CA GLU A 21 -11.63 7.16 13.51
C GLU A 21 -11.39 8.67 13.36
N ILE A 22 -10.42 9.09 12.55
CA ILE A 22 -10.20 10.50 12.22
C ILE A 22 -11.44 11.10 11.52
N TYR A 23 -12.01 10.35 10.57
CA TYR A 23 -13.22 10.77 9.88
C TYR A 23 -14.41 10.88 10.84
N PHE A 24 -14.65 9.85 11.64
CA PHE A 24 -15.72 9.78 12.62
C PHE A 24 -15.62 10.91 13.66
N THR A 25 -14.41 11.20 14.13
CA THR A 25 -14.16 12.32 15.05
C THR A 25 -14.54 13.67 14.44
N SER A 26 -14.43 13.80 13.11
CA SER A 26 -14.68 15.05 12.39
C SER A 26 -16.13 15.21 11.93
N THR A 27 -16.81 14.11 11.60
CA THR A 27 -18.15 14.12 10.97
C THR A 27 -19.25 13.55 11.86
N GLY A 28 -18.89 12.80 12.90
CA GLY A 28 -19.82 12.01 13.71
C GLY A 28 -20.34 10.74 13.02
N GLU A 29 -19.98 10.51 11.75
CA GLU A 29 -20.48 9.41 10.92
C GLU A 29 -19.37 8.40 10.61
N SER A 30 -19.70 7.11 10.65
CA SER A 30 -18.70 6.07 10.34
C SER A 30 -18.61 5.83 8.84
N ALA A 31 -17.40 5.89 8.28
CA ALA A 31 -17.12 5.61 6.89
C ALA A 31 -16.08 4.50 6.75
N PHE A 32 -16.28 3.40 7.47
CA PHE A 32 -15.27 2.33 7.60
C PHE A 32 -14.99 1.67 6.25
N PHE A 33 -16.02 1.35 5.48
CA PHE A 33 -15.86 0.77 4.14
C PHE A 33 -15.10 1.70 3.19
N ILE A 34 -15.39 3.00 3.23
CA ILE A 34 -14.69 3.98 2.39
C ILE A 34 -13.22 4.09 2.81
N SER A 35 -12.96 4.11 4.11
CA SER A 35 -11.60 4.13 4.68
C SER A 35 -10.81 2.87 4.30
N LEU A 36 -11.47 1.72 4.25
CA LEU A 36 -10.87 0.45 3.86
C LEU A 36 -10.52 0.44 2.37
N LEU A 37 -11.45 0.85 1.51
CA LEU A 37 -11.20 0.98 0.07
C LEU A 37 -10.05 1.95 -0.20
N LEU A 38 -10.06 3.12 0.46
CA LEU A 38 -9.01 4.13 0.31
C LEU A 38 -7.64 3.57 0.70
N THR A 39 -7.56 2.89 1.84
CA THR A 39 -6.32 2.26 2.31
C THR A 39 -5.83 1.19 1.33
N PHE A 40 -6.74 0.37 0.81
CA PHE A 40 -6.42 -0.68 -0.16
C PHE A 40 -5.89 -0.10 -1.48
N PHE A 41 -6.56 0.91 -2.05
CA PHE A 41 -6.07 1.58 -3.25
C PHE A 41 -4.74 2.30 -3.02
N GLY A 42 -4.58 2.96 -1.87
CA GLY A 42 -3.30 3.58 -1.47
C GLY A 42 -2.16 2.56 -1.42
N ALA A 43 -2.41 1.37 -0.88
CA ALA A 43 -1.43 0.27 -0.85
C ALA A 43 -1.08 -0.24 -2.26
N LEU A 44 -2.06 -0.39 -3.15
CA LEU A 44 -1.82 -0.78 -4.55
C LEU A 44 -1.00 0.26 -5.32
N VAL A 45 -1.30 1.54 -5.15
CA VAL A 45 -0.53 2.63 -5.77
C VAL A 45 0.90 2.64 -5.25
N LEU A 46 1.09 2.49 -3.93
CA LEU A 46 2.42 2.40 -3.33
C LEU A 46 3.21 1.20 -3.87
N LEU A 47 2.56 0.04 -4.00
CA LEU A 47 3.16 -1.16 -4.60
C LEU A 47 3.57 -0.91 -6.05
N GLY A 48 2.72 -0.27 -6.85
CA GLY A 48 3.01 0.12 -8.23
C GLY A 48 4.20 1.09 -8.33
N LEU A 49 4.30 2.06 -7.41
CA LEU A 49 5.44 2.97 -7.34
C LEU A 49 6.72 2.22 -6.98
N ILE A 50 6.70 1.37 -5.95
CA ILE A 50 7.83 0.54 -5.55
C ILE A 50 8.29 -0.32 -6.74
N TRP A 51 7.37 -0.95 -7.46
CA TRP A 51 7.67 -1.74 -8.64
C TRP A 51 8.35 -0.90 -9.74
N ARG A 52 7.81 0.29 -10.02
CA ARG A 52 8.37 1.22 -11.01
C ARG A 52 9.80 1.66 -10.64
N PHE A 53 10.07 1.93 -9.37
CA PHE A 53 11.41 2.33 -8.91
C PHE A 53 12.38 1.15 -8.82
N ALA A 54 11.91 -0.03 -8.43
CA ALA A 54 12.71 -1.26 -8.41
C ALA A 54 13.14 -1.67 -9.83
N GLY A 55 12.22 -1.61 -10.81
CA GLY A 55 12.52 -1.90 -12.22
C GLY A 55 13.59 -0.98 -12.81
N ARG A 56 13.54 0.32 -12.50
CA ARG A 56 14.58 1.29 -12.93
C ARG A 56 15.95 1.05 -12.30
N ARG A 57 16.04 0.40 -11.13
CA ARG A 57 17.34 -0.02 -10.55
C ARG A 57 17.92 -1.24 -11.26
N GLY A 58 17.09 -2.08 -11.89
CA GLY A 58 17.52 -3.25 -12.66
C GLY A 58 18.15 -2.90 -14.01
N GLU A 59 17.65 -1.88 -14.71
CA GLU A 59 18.20 -1.47 -16.03
C GLU A 59 19.61 -0.89 -15.96
N LYS A 60 20.02 -0.30 -14.84
CA LYS A 60 21.39 0.24 -14.67
C LYS A 60 22.47 -0.84 -14.47
N LYS A 61 22.09 -2.12 -14.39
CA LYS A 61 23.01 -3.26 -14.18
C LYS A 61 23.18 -4.18 -15.40
N ARG A 62 22.84 -3.74 -16.62
CA ARG A 62 23.32 -4.46 -17.82
C ARG A 62 24.72 -3.93 -18.17
N PRO A 63 25.82 -4.69 -17.95
CA PRO A 63 27.05 -4.38 -18.64
C PRO A 63 26.77 -4.48 -20.14
N LYS A 64 27.19 -3.46 -20.91
CA LYS A 64 27.20 -3.54 -22.37
C LYS A 64 28.01 -4.79 -22.77
N PRO A 65 27.61 -5.53 -23.82
CA PRO A 65 28.51 -6.50 -24.43
C PRO A 65 29.78 -5.74 -24.82
N GLN A 66 30.92 -6.17 -24.32
CA GLN A 66 32.21 -5.76 -24.89
C GLN A 66 32.39 -6.62 -26.15
N ASP A 67 32.55 -5.93 -27.27
CA ASP A 67 32.81 -6.47 -28.60
C ASP A 67 34.06 -7.35 -28.64
#